data_AF-A0A5B8FSY7-F1
#
_entry.id   AF-A0A5B8FSY7-F1
#
_cell.length_a   1.000
_cell.length_b   1.000
_cell.length_c   1.000
_cell.angle_alpha   90.00
_cell.angle_beta   90.00
_cell.angle_gamma   90.00
#
_symmetry.space_group_name_H-M   'P 1'
#
loop_
_entity.id
_entity.type
_entity.pdbx_description
1 polymer ?
#
loop_
_entity_poly.entity_id
_entity_poly.type
_entity_poly.pdbx_seq_one_letter_code
_entity_poly.pdbx_strand_id
1 'polypeptide(L)'
;MAFVPIVSALLTPMLAVFLCYIAWQQWRLSRAALRERLFDRRLRILQCVQDALEEFQARSGLSGETARMLSDTERQAGYLFDRTIAQYIHDIRDAAQRADRHCATLLRLADADPDSPEYRVAVAELTDISQWLGRQKDEVIENFEPYLRASR
;
A
#
# COMPACT_ATOMS: atom_id res chain seq x y z
N MET A 1 8.85 15.58 67.05
CA MET A 1 7.92 15.45 65.90
C MET A 1 8.43 16.27 64.70
N ALA A 2 9.57 15.91 64.10
CA ALA A 2 10.14 16.63 62.94
C ALA A 2 10.44 15.72 61.74
N PHE A 3 10.21 14.41 61.85
CA PHE A 3 10.51 13.43 60.81
C PHE A 3 9.53 13.50 59.63
N VAL A 4 8.23 13.67 59.92
CA VAL A 4 7.15 13.77 58.93
C VAL A 4 7.34 14.92 57.91
N PRO A 5 7.68 16.16 58.31
CA PRO A 5 7.86 17.24 57.33
C PRO A 5 9.10 17.07 56.44
N ILE A 6 10.18 16.46 56.94
CA ILE A 6 11.40 16.22 56.16
C ILE A 6 11.16 15.18 55.06
N VAL A 7 10.47 14.08 55.39
CA VAL A 7 10.11 13.04 54.41
C VAL A 7 9.14 13.57 53.37
N SER A 8 8.17 14.41 53.78
CA SER A 8 7.22 15.04 52.86
C SER A 8 7.89 16.03 51.89
N ALA A 9 8.87 16.80 52.38
CA ALA A 9 9.61 17.75 51.55
C ALA A 9 10.54 17.09 50.52
N LEU A 10 11.05 15.88 50.80
CA LEU A 10 11.85 15.11 49.83
C LEU A 10 10.98 14.39 48.78
N LEU A 11 9.72 14.15 49.10
CA LEU A 11 8.79 13.42 48.24
C LEU A 11 8.49 14.18 46.95
N THR A 12 8.30 15.50 47.03
CA THR A 12 8.02 16.36 45.88
C THR A 12 9.14 16.38 44.83
N PRO A 13 10.42 16.66 45.18
CA PRO A 13 11.51 16.62 44.20
C PRO A 13 11.78 15.20 43.70
N MET A 14 11.61 14.18 44.53
CA MET A 14 11.72 12.77 44.10
C MET A 14 10.68 12.44 43.03
N LEU A 15 9.40 12.77 43.26
CA LEU A 15 8.33 12.61 42.27
C LEU A 15 8.60 13.41 41.00
N ALA A 16 9.12 14.64 41.10
CA ALA A 16 9.48 15.46 39.95
C ALA A 16 10.56 14.79 39.08
N VAL A 17 11.59 14.21 39.69
CA VAL A 17 12.64 13.45 38.99
C VAL A 17 12.05 12.22 38.29
N PHE A 18 11.19 11.46 38.98
CA PHE A 18 10.52 10.30 38.37
C PHE A 18 9.64 10.70 37.18
N LEU A 19 8.87 11.78 37.29
CA LEU A 19 8.03 12.28 36.20
C LEU A 19 8.86 12.74 35.00
N CYS A 20 9.96 13.46 35.23
CA CYS A 20 10.90 13.84 34.16
C CYS A 20 11.48 12.61 33.46
N TYR A 21 11.87 11.58 34.23
CA TYR A 21 12.42 10.35 33.68
C TYR A 21 11.39 9.58 32.82
N ILE A 22 10.16 9.42 33.32
CA ILE A 22 9.08 8.75 32.58
C ILE A 22 8.73 9.54 31.31
N ALA A 23 8.65 10.87 31.39
CA ALA A 23 8.38 11.72 30.22
C ALA A 23 9.47 11.57 29.15
N TRP A 24 10.75 11.56 29.54
CA TRP A 24 11.87 11.31 28.63
C TRP A 24 11.78 9.91 28.00
N GLN A 25 11.43 8.89 28.78
CA GLN A 25 11.27 7.53 28.29
C GLN A 25 10.09 7.41 27.30
N GLN A 26 8.95 8.06 27.58
CA GLN A 26 7.81 8.13 26.66
C GLN A 26 8.15 8.88 25.37
N TRP A 27 8.92 9.96 25.44
CA TRP A 27 9.40 10.67 24.26
C TRP A 27 10.29 9.77 23.40
N ARG A 28 11.22 9.02 24.02
CA ARG A 28 12.07 8.07 23.30
C ARG A 28 11.27 6.94 22.66
N LEU A 29 10.29 6.38 23.39
CA LEU A 29 9.45 5.28 22.90
C LEU A 29 8.52 5.72 21.77
N SER A 30 7.92 6.90 21.86
CA SER A 30 7.04 7.44 20.81
C SER A 30 7.78 7.69 19.50
N ARG A 31 9.06 8.12 19.56
CA ARG A 31 9.91 8.25 18.36
C ARG A 31 10.25 6.90 17.72
N ALA A 32 10.42 5.84 18.51
CA ALA A 32 10.62 4.49 17.97
C ALA A 32 9.34 3.95 17.33
N ALA A 33 8.21 4.07 18.03
CA ALA A 33 6.90 3.63 17.55
C ALA A 33 6.44 4.37 16.28
N LEU A 34 6.86 5.64 16.09
CA LEU A 34 6.54 6.39 14.87
C LEU A 34 7.15 5.75 13.61
N ARG A 35 8.40 5.26 13.70
CA ARG A 35 9.09 4.62 12.58
C ARG A 35 8.46 3.28 12.24
N GLU A 36 8.16 2.48 13.25
CA GLU A 36 7.48 1.19 13.11
C GLU A 36 6.09 1.37 12.46
N ARG A 37 5.28 2.32 12.94
CA ARG A 37 3.97 2.62 12.35
C ARG A 37 4.05 3.08 10.90
N LEU A 38 5.11 3.80 10.51
CA LEU A 38 5.31 4.19 9.11
C LEU A 38 5.68 2.98 8.25
N PHE A 39 6.55 2.10 8.75
CA PHE A 39 6.89 0.85 8.07
C PHE A 39 5.66 -0.03 7.86
N ASP A 40 4.86 -0.26 8.90
CA ASP A 40 3.64 -1.07 8.82
C ASP A 40 2.65 -0.51 7.80
N ARG A 41 2.50 0.81 7.75
CA ARG A 41 1.64 1.48 6.77
C ARG A 41 2.16 1.28 5.35
N ARG A 42 3.47 1.42 5.12
CA ARG A 42 4.09 1.21 3.80
C ARG A 42 3.97 -0.25 3.35
N LEU A 43 4.20 -1.19 4.27
CA LEU A 43 4.06 -2.61 4.01
C LEU A 43 2.62 -2.98 3.64
N ARG A 44 1.63 -2.38 4.32
CA ARG A 44 0.22 -2.59 3.99
C ARG A 44 -0.13 -2.14 2.58
N ILE A 45 0.41 -1.00 2.12
CA ILE A 45 0.20 -0.53 0.74
C ILE A 45 0.78 -1.54 -0.26
N LEU A 46 2.00 -2.04 -0.02
CA LEU A 46 2.60 -3.08 -0.85
C LEU A 46 1.70 -4.32 -0.93
N GLN A 47 1.23 -4.82 0.22
CA GLN A 47 0.34 -5.99 0.30
C GLN A 47 -0.94 -5.77 -0.50
N CYS A 48 -1.61 -4.62 -0.34
CA CYS A 48 -2.83 -4.32 -1.11
C CYS A 48 -2.60 -4.33 -2.63
N VAL A 49 -1.44 -3.85 -3.10
CA VAL A 49 -1.10 -3.87 -4.53
C VAL A 49 -0.82 -5.30 -5.00
N GLN A 50 -0.09 -6.09 -4.19
CA GLN A 50 0.17 -7.51 -4.48
C GLN A 50 -1.11 -8.33 -4.54
N ASP A 51 -1.99 -8.19 -3.56
CA ASP A 51 -3.29 -8.88 -3.52
C ASP A 51 -4.13 -8.56 -4.77
N ALA A 52 -4.10 -7.30 -5.23
CA ALA A 52 -4.79 -6.90 -6.45
C ALA A 52 -4.19 -7.55 -7.72
N LEU A 53 -2.86 -7.60 -7.82
CA LEU A 53 -2.17 -8.27 -8.93
C LEU A 53 -2.43 -9.79 -8.93
N GLU A 54 -2.48 -10.40 -7.75
CA GLU A 54 -2.79 -11.83 -7.61
C GLU A 54 -4.24 -12.15 -7.98
N GLU A 55 -5.20 -11.31 -7.56
CA GLU A 55 -6.59 -11.49 -8.01
C GLU A 55 -6.72 -11.32 -9.52
N PHE A 56 -6.06 -10.31 -10.09
CA PHE A 56 -6.05 -10.10 -11.53
C PHE A 56 -5.52 -11.33 -12.27
N GLN A 57 -4.40 -11.90 -11.81
CA GLN A 57 -3.82 -13.09 -12.42
C GLN A 57 -4.73 -14.33 -12.29
N ALA A 58 -5.41 -14.48 -11.15
CA ALA A 58 -6.30 -15.61 -10.91
C ALA A 58 -7.59 -15.56 -11.74
N ARG A 59 -8.12 -14.35 -12.01
CA ARG A 59 -9.45 -14.16 -12.59
C ARG A 59 -9.47 -13.46 -13.95
N SER A 60 -8.32 -13.01 -14.44
CA SER A 60 -8.19 -12.14 -15.62
C SER A 60 -9.02 -10.85 -15.50
N GLY A 61 -9.09 -10.29 -14.29
CA GLY A 61 -9.87 -9.09 -13.98
C GLY A 61 -9.89 -8.82 -12.46
N LEU A 62 -10.37 -7.63 -12.08
CA LEU A 62 -10.49 -7.26 -10.66
C LEU A 62 -11.95 -7.33 -10.19
N SER A 63 -12.16 -7.79 -8.95
CA SER A 63 -13.45 -7.55 -8.31
C SER A 63 -13.68 -6.05 -8.08
N GLY A 64 -14.95 -5.65 -8.04
CA GLY A 64 -15.30 -4.25 -7.74
C GLY A 64 -14.83 -3.80 -6.35
N GLU A 65 -14.66 -4.72 -5.41
CA GLU A 65 -14.09 -4.44 -4.09
C GLU A 65 -12.58 -4.15 -4.20
N THR A 66 -11.82 -5.02 -4.86
CA THR A 66 -10.37 -4.84 -5.04
C THR A 66 -10.04 -3.61 -5.89
N ALA A 67 -10.84 -3.30 -6.91
CA ALA A 67 -10.68 -2.07 -7.69
C ALA A 67 -10.88 -0.79 -6.84
N ARG A 68 -11.83 -0.81 -5.89
CA ARG A 68 -12.02 0.28 -4.92
C ARG A 68 -10.86 0.35 -3.94
N MET A 69 -10.45 -0.79 -3.40
CA MET A 69 -9.31 -0.90 -2.49
C MET A 69 -8.03 -0.35 -3.13
N LEU A 70 -7.77 -0.70 -4.40
CA LEU A 70 -6.60 -0.22 -5.14
C LEU A 70 -6.64 1.31 -5.37
N SER A 71 -7.84 1.86 -5.62
CA SER A 71 -8.03 3.31 -5.74
C SER A 71 -7.79 4.06 -4.43
N ASP A 72 -8.22 3.48 -3.29
CA ASP A 72 -7.92 4.06 -1.98
C ASP A 72 -6.44 3.89 -1.61
N THR A 73 -5.83 2.78 -2.02
CA THR A 73 -4.39 2.49 -1.85
C THR A 73 -3.53 3.50 -2.60
N GLU A 74 -3.86 3.85 -3.85
CA GLU A 74 -3.20 4.91 -4.61
C GLU A 74 -3.25 6.26 -3.87
N ARG A 75 -4.43 6.65 -3.37
CA ARG A 75 -4.59 7.90 -2.61
C ARG A 75 -3.73 7.91 -1.36
N GLN A 76 -3.72 6.80 -0.61
CA GLN A 76 -2.90 6.65 0.59
C GLN A 76 -1.40 6.66 0.26
N ALA A 77 -1.02 6.06 -0.86
CA ALA A 77 0.37 6.03 -1.30
C ALA A 77 0.91 7.44 -1.59
N GLY A 78 0.08 8.33 -2.15
CA GLY A 78 0.42 9.74 -2.35
C GLY A 78 0.78 10.52 -1.08
N TYR A 79 0.40 10.03 0.11
CA TYR A 79 0.79 10.63 1.39
C TYR A 79 1.99 9.93 2.06
N LEU A 80 2.25 8.67 1.74
CA LEU A 80 3.25 7.82 2.42
C LEU A 80 4.56 7.65 1.63
N PHE A 81 4.48 7.85 0.32
CA PHE A 81 5.55 7.69 -0.65
C PHE A 81 5.70 8.96 -1.48
N ASP A 82 6.67 8.93 -2.40
CA ASP A 82 6.79 9.98 -3.40
C ASP A 82 5.73 9.84 -4.50
N ARG A 83 5.75 10.78 -5.44
CA ARG A 83 4.83 10.76 -6.58
C ARG A 83 5.05 9.55 -7.51
N THR A 84 6.26 8.98 -7.51
CA THR A 84 6.64 7.83 -8.34
C THR A 84 5.82 6.61 -7.98
N ILE A 85 5.71 6.27 -6.70
CA ILE A 85 4.92 5.10 -6.25
C ILE A 85 3.43 5.32 -6.47
N ALA A 86 2.92 6.52 -6.19
CA ALA A 86 1.51 6.83 -6.45
C ALA A 86 1.17 6.68 -7.95
N GLN A 87 2.05 7.18 -8.83
CA GLN A 87 1.90 7.02 -10.27
C GLN A 87 1.98 5.55 -10.72
N TYR A 88 2.91 4.79 -10.13
CA TYR A 88 3.04 3.36 -10.43
C TYR A 88 1.77 2.57 -10.08
N ILE A 89 1.17 2.82 -8.91
CA ILE A 89 -0.10 2.19 -8.52
C ILE A 89 -1.25 2.64 -9.44
N HIS A 90 -1.25 3.92 -9.83
CA HIS A 90 -2.19 4.44 -10.81
C HIS A 90 -2.10 3.68 -12.14
N ASP A 91 -0.89 3.43 -12.64
CA ASP A 91 -0.67 2.76 -13.92
C ASP A 91 -1.13 1.29 -13.87
N ILE A 92 -0.90 0.59 -12.74
CA ILE A 92 -1.46 -0.75 -12.49
C ILE A 92 -2.99 -0.72 -12.54
N ARG A 93 -3.61 0.22 -11.83
CA ARG A 93 -5.07 0.35 -11.81
C ARG A 93 -5.62 0.63 -13.21
N ASP A 94 -5.02 1.56 -13.94
CA ASP A 94 -5.47 1.92 -15.28
C ASP A 94 -5.34 0.73 -16.26
N ALA A 95 -4.22 0.00 -16.21
CA ALA A 95 -4.04 -1.22 -16.98
C ALA A 95 -5.11 -2.27 -16.64
N ALA A 96 -5.40 -2.50 -15.36
CA ALA A 96 -6.44 -3.45 -14.96
C ALA A 96 -7.83 -3.03 -15.47
N GLN A 97 -8.17 -1.74 -15.39
CA GLN A 97 -9.42 -1.23 -15.94
C GLN A 97 -9.49 -1.36 -17.47
N ARG A 98 -8.38 -1.17 -18.18
CA ARG A 98 -8.31 -1.40 -19.62
C ARG A 98 -8.53 -2.88 -19.94
N ALA A 99 -7.89 -3.79 -19.22
CA ALA A 99 -8.10 -5.23 -19.38
C ALA A 99 -9.57 -5.62 -19.21
N ASP A 100 -10.25 -5.13 -18.17
CA ASP A 100 -11.69 -5.39 -17.96
C ASP A 100 -12.55 -4.90 -19.14
N ARG A 101 -12.25 -3.71 -19.69
CA ARG A 101 -12.96 -3.17 -20.87
C ARG A 101 -12.73 -4.01 -22.13
N HIS A 102 -11.49 -4.44 -22.37
CA HIS A 102 -11.18 -5.32 -23.51
C HIS A 102 -11.82 -6.70 -23.36
N CYS A 103 -11.86 -7.25 -22.14
CA CYS A 103 -12.55 -8.50 -21.86
C CYS A 103 -14.06 -8.40 -22.16
N ALA A 104 -14.73 -7.33 -21.72
CA ALA A 104 -16.13 -7.07 -22.06
C ALA A 104 -16.36 -6.90 -23.56
N THR A 105 -15.42 -6.24 -24.26
CA THR A 105 -15.48 -6.07 -25.72
C THR A 105 -15.32 -7.40 -26.45
N LEU A 106 -14.40 -8.25 -25.98
CA LEU A 106 -14.15 -9.58 -26.54
C LEU A 106 -15.35 -10.50 -26.39
N LEU A 107 -16.02 -10.51 -25.23
CA LEU A 107 -17.24 -11.29 -25.05
C LEU A 107 -18.30 -10.90 -26.07
N ARG A 108 -18.49 -9.58 -26.28
CA ARG A 108 -19.45 -9.07 -27.27
C ARG A 108 -19.09 -9.43 -28.71
N LEU A 109 -17.80 -9.37 -29.06
CA LEU A 109 -17.32 -9.67 -30.41
C LEU A 109 -17.30 -11.18 -30.68
N ALA A 110 -16.97 -12.00 -29.69
CA ALA A 110 -16.99 -13.46 -29.80
C ALA A 110 -18.40 -13.99 -30.13
N ASP A 111 -19.43 -13.37 -29.53
CA ASP A 111 -20.83 -13.71 -29.81
C ASP A 111 -21.29 -13.30 -31.22
N ALA A 112 -20.67 -12.27 -31.81
CA ALA A 112 -21.07 -11.70 -33.09
C ALA A 112 -20.27 -12.28 -34.28
N ASP A 113 -18.94 -12.22 -34.21
CA ASP A 113 -18.00 -12.72 -35.23
C ASP A 113 -16.60 -12.93 -34.62
N PRO A 114 -16.25 -14.17 -34.24
CA PRO A 114 -14.97 -14.49 -33.60
C PRO A 114 -13.75 -14.39 -34.53
N ASP A 115 -13.92 -14.28 -35.85
CA ASP A 115 -12.81 -14.13 -36.81
C ASP A 115 -12.65 -12.69 -37.33
N SER A 116 -13.49 -11.77 -36.84
CA SER A 116 -13.44 -10.37 -37.21
C SER A 116 -12.04 -9.77 -36.95
N PRO A 117 -11.57 -8.83 -37.81
CA PRO A 117 -10.35 -8.08 -37.54
C PRO A 117 -10.39 -7.37 -36.17
N GLU A 118 -11.55 -6.89 -35.77
CA GLU A 118 -11.78 -6.22 -34.47
C GLU A 118 -11.56 -7.18 -33.30
N TYR A 119 -12.02 -8.44 -33.39
CA TYR A 119 -11.78 -9.45 -32.36
C TYR A 119 -10.28 -9.70 -32.18
N ARG A 120 -9.54 -9.88 -33.28
CA ARG A 120 -8.10 -10.12 -33.24
C ARG A 120 -7.31 -8.96 -32.62
N VAL A 121 -7.70 -7.72 -32.91
CA VAL A 121 -7.09 -6.53 -32.29
C VAL A 121 -7.36 -6.52 -30.79
N ALA A 122 -8.61 -6.76 -30.36
CA ALA A 122 -8.96 -6.78 -28.95
C ALA A 122 -8.25 -7.90 -28.16
N VAL A 123 -8.03 -9.08 -28.78
CA VAL A 123 -7.27 -10.18 -28.17
C VAL A 123 -5.80 -9.79 -28.00
N ALA A 124 -5.20 -9.16 -29.02
CA ALA A 124 -3.81 -8.71 -28.95
C ALA A 124 -3.61 -7.67 -27.84
N GLU A 125 -4.48 -6.65 -27.78
CA GLU A 125 -4.42 -5.62 -26.73
C GLU A 125 -4.59 -6.20 -25.33
N LEU A 126 -5.56 -7.12 -25.12
CA LEU A 126 -5.73 -7.78 -23.83
C LEU A 126 -4.52 -8.62 -23.44
N THR A 127 -3.89 -9.30 -24.40
CA THR A 127 -2.70 -10.12 -24.19
C THR A 127 -1.52 -9.25 -23.73
N ASP A 128 -1.29 -8.12 -24.41
CA ASP A 128 -0.22 -7.17 -24.06
C ASP A 128 -0.41 -6.60 -22.66
N ILE A 129 -1.64 -6.19 -22.32
CA ILE A 129 -1.96 -5.65 -20.99
C ILE A 129 -1.76 -6.73 -19.92
N SER A 130 -2.25 -7.96 -20.17
CA SER A 130 -2.14 -9.06 -19.21
C SER A 130 -0.68 -9.48 -18.99
N GLN A 131 0.14 -9.45 -20.04
CA GLN A 131 1.58 -9.71 -19.94
C GLN A 131 2.29 -8.61 -19.16
N TRP A 132 1.93 -7.34 -19.38
CA TRP A 132 2.47 -6.24 -18.61
C TRP A 132 2.10 -6.36 -17.12
N LEU A 133 0.81 -6.56 -16.79
CA LEU A 133 0.33 -6.77 -15.42
C LEU A 133 0.99 -7.98 -14.74
N GLY A 134 1.20 -9.07 -15.48
CA GLY A 134 1.88 -10.26 -14.98
C GLY A 134 3.32 -9.99 -14.54
N ARG A 135 4.06 -9.12 -15.25
CA ARG A 135 5.42 -8.70 -14.85
C ARG A 135 5.44 -7.83 -13.60
N GLN A 136 4.37 -7.08 -13.35
CA GLN A 136 4.30 -6.19 -12.19
C GLN A 136 4.37 -6.94 -10.84
N LYS A 137 4.08 -8.25 -10.81
CA LYS A 137 4.18 -9.08 -9.60
C LYS A 137 5.59 -9.10 -9.00
N ASP A 138 6.61 -9.12 -9.85
CA ASP A 138 8.01 -9.11 -9.41
C ASP A 138 8.49 -7.67 -9.26
N GLU A 139 8.17 -6.81 -10.23
CA GLU A 139 8.60 -5.39 -10.26
C GLU A 139 8.03 -4.57 -9.09
N VAL A 140 6.85 -4.92 -8.54
CA VAL A 140 6.27 -4.21 -7.39
C VAL A 140 7.17 -4.30 -6.16
N ILE A 141 7.85 -5.42 -5.94
CA ILE A 141 8.74 -5.56 -4.77
C ILE A 141 9.98 -4.68 -4.97
N GLU A 142 10.57 -4.71 -6.16
CA GLU A 142 11.75 -3.92 -6.50
C GLU A 142 11.47 -2.41 -6.40
N ASN A 143 10.30 -1.97 -6.88
CA ASN A 143 9.90 -0.57 -6.83
C ASN A 143 9.65 -0.09 -5.38
N PHE A 144 9.13 -0.95 -4.50
CA PHE A 144 8.84 -0.59 -3.11
C PHE A 144 10.05 -0.78 -2.17
N GLU A 145 11.05 -1.59 -2.54
CA GLU A 145 12.22 -1.91 -1.72
C GLU A 145 12.94 -0.68 -1.14
N PRO A 146 13.24 0.39 -1.91
CA PRO A 146 13.93 1.57 -1.38
C PRO A 146 13.19 2.20 -0.20
N TYR A 147 11.86 2.19 -0.21
CA TYR A 147 11.00 2.80 0.80
C TYR A 147 10.85 1.95 2.06
N LEU A 148 11.04 0.63 1.94
CA LEU A 148 11.00 -0.33 3.04
C LEU A 148 12.36 -0.43 3.75
N ARG A 149 13.47 -0.29 3.00
CA ARG A 149 14.83 -0.25 3.57
C ARG A 149 15.13 1.05 4.31
N ALA A 150 14.64 2.18 3.81
CA ALA A 150 14.85 3.50 4.42
C ALA A 150 14.22 3.65 5.84
N SER A 151 13.38 2.71 6.26
CA SER A 151 12.76 2.68 7.59
C SER A 151 13.48 1.82 8.63
N ARG A 152 14.56 1.10 8.28
CA ARG A 152 15.42 0.38 9.25
C ARG A 152 16.40 1.31 9.96
#